data_AF-A0A7C3IYA2-F1
#
_entry.id   AF-A0A7C3IYA2-F1
#
_cell.length_a   1.000
_cell.length_b   1.000
_cell.length_c   1.000
_cell.angle_alpha   90.00
_cell.angle_beta   90.00
_cell.angle_gamma   90.00
#
_symmetry.space_group_name_H-M   'P 1'
#
loop_
_entity.id
_entity.type
_entity.pdbx_description
1 polymer ?
#
loop_
_entity_poly.entity_id
_entity_poly.type
_entity_poly.pdbx_seq_one_letter_code
_entity_poly.pdbx_strand_id
1 'polypeptide(L)'
;MRRLSLALALAALAAAGCARLKAIESPAPAIPVALVPEMEPIPGFDGGSPCQPGEFAADAAKALADWAAKRPGIAPLVTADRARELSRWAKKPMEQYKRVPPLDKVVFAPRTHHKEARQLVLEGTVDTLPSHSRLVTRWLKVYLLYDQDKQAIVRAAVTIRGELLE
;
A
#
# COMPACT_ATOMS: atom_id res chain seq x y z
N MET A 1 -31.86 -72.09 14.91
CA MET A 1 -30.40 -71.99 14.70
C MET A 1 -30.04 -72.55 13.33
N ARG A 2 -29.73 -71.69 12.35
CA ARG A 2 -28.96 -71.99 11.12
C ARG A 2 -28.63 -70.64 10.46
N ARG A 3 -27.34 -70.43 10.21
CA ARG A 3 -26.73 -69.26 9.55
C ARG A 3 -26.94 -69.34 8.03
N LEU A 4 -27.00 -68.20 7.34
CA LEU A 4 -26.36 -67.86 6.05
C LEU A 4 -26.97 -66.53 5.56
N SER A 5 -26.21 -65.44 5.60
CA SER A 5 -25.51 -64.87 4.44
C SER A 5 -26.44 -64.08 3.51
N LEU A 6 -26.40 -62.75 3.60
CA LEU A 6 -26.32 -61.92 2.41
C LEU A 6 -25.66 -60.59 2.76
N ALA A 7 -24.36 -60.53 2.49
CA ALA A 7 -23.66 -59.27 2.35
C ALA A 7 -24.15 -58.59 1.06
N LEU A 8 -24.58 -57.34 1.16
CA LEU A 8 -24.59 -56.44 0.00
C LEU A 8 -23.86 -55.18 0.41
N ALA A 9 -22.54 -55.20 0.19
CA ALA A 9 -21.71 -54.03 0.23
C ALA A 9 -22.07 -53.16 -0.99
N LEU A 10 -22.76 -52.03 -0.76
CA LEU A 10 -22.78 -50.97 -1.77
C LEU A 10 -21.50 -50.15 -1.62
N ALA A 11 -20.66 -50.29 -2.63
CA ALA A 11 -19.42 -49.57 -2.79
C ALA A 11 -19.66 -48.08 -3.06
N ALA A 12 -18.78 -47.28 -2.44
CA ALA A 12 -18.11 -46.10 -2.99
C ALA A 12 -18.97 -45.09 -3.77
N LEU A 13 -19.25 -43.95 -3.13
CA LEU A 13 -18.98 -42.64 -3.74
C LEU A 13 -19.05 -41.54 -2.68
N ALA A 14 -17.91 -41.10 -2.18
CA ALA A 14 -17.68 -39.73 -1.72
C ALA A 14 -16.20 -39.59 -1.37
N ALA A 15 -15.34 -39.54 -2.39
CA ALA A 15 -14.13 -38.76 -2.26
C ALA A 15 -14.55 -37.30 -2.12
N ALA A 16 -14.91 -36.91 -0.88
CA ALA A 16 -15.04 -35.53 -0.50
C ALA A 16 -13.63 -34.95 -0.59
N GLY A 17 -13.28 -34.48 -1.79
CA GLY A 17 -12.17 -33.59 -2.04
C GLY A 17 -12.42 -32.34 -1.20
N CYS A 18 -12.00 -32.40 0.06
CA CYS A 18 -11.89 -31.26 0.94
C CYS A 18 -10.72 -30.45 0.39
N ALA A 19 -10.96 -29.74 -0.72
CA ALA A 19 -10.12 -28.68 -1.18
C ALA A 19 -10.13 -27.65 -0.06
N ARG A 20 -9.14 -27.77 0.83
CA ARG A 20 -8.77 -26.71 1.76
C ARG A 20 -8.52 -25.50 0.88
N LEU A 21 -9.50 -24.60 0.82
CA LEU A 21 -9.28 -23.19 0.55
C LEU A 21 -8.24 -22.76 1.58
N LYS A 22 -6.96 -22.81 1.20
CA LYS A 22 -5.93 -22.05 1.89
C LYS A 22 -6.43 -20.62 1.77
N ALA A 23 -6.98 -20.08 2.84
CA ALA A 23 -7.07 -18.66 3.01
C ALA A 23 -5.67 -18.15 2.68
N ILE A 24 -5.54 -17.44 1.56
CA ILE A 24 -4.33 -16.72 1.24
C ILE A 24 -4.32 -15.62 2.29
N GLU A 25 -3.77 -15.91 3.47
CA GLU A 25 -3.43 -14.89 4.43
C GLU A 25 -2.57 -13.90 3.67
N SER A 26 -3.12 -12.70 3.49
CA SER A 26 -2.36 -11.62 2.87
C SER A 26 -1.13 -11.42 3.75
N PRO A 27 0.08 -11.46 3.17
CA PRO A 27 1.29 -11.37 3.98
C PRO A 27 1.25 -10.06 4.76
N ALA A 28 1.59 -10.10 6.05
CA ALA A 28 1.78 -8.89 6.83
C ALA A 28 2.86 -8.00 6.15
N PRO A 29 2.77 -6.66 6.27
CA PRO A 29 3.79 -5.80 5.69
C PRO A 29 5.16 -6.11 6.32
N ALA A 30 6.16 -6.34 5.47
CA ALA A 30 7.53 -6.61 5.90
C ALA A 30 8.26 -5.36 6.48
N ILE A 31 7.62 -4.19 6.39
CA ILE A 31 8.12 -2.92 6.90
C ILE A 31 7.00 -2.19 7.66
N PRO A 32 7.34 -1.31 8.61
CA PRO A 32 6.36 -0.43 9.21
C PRO A 32 5.66 0.46 8.17
N VAL A 33 4.33 0.57 8.27
CA VAL A 33 3.50 1.43 7.43
C VAL A 33 2.73 2.39 8.33
N ALA A 34 2.95 3.69 8.14
CA ALA A 34 2.19 4.74 8.83
C ALA A 34 0.98 5.17 7.99
N LEU A 35 -0.21 5.18 8.59
CA LEU A 35 -1.41 5.79 8.01
C LEU A 35 -1.60 7.16 8.69
N VAL A 36 -1.25 8.23 7.98
CA VAL A 36 -1.17 9.58 8.56
C VAL A 36 -2.34 10.43 8.08
N PRO A 37 -3.12 11.06 8.99
CA PRO A 37 -4.23 11.92 8.61
C PRO A 37 -3.85 13.00 7.60
N GLU A 38 -4.83 13.42 6.81
CA GLU A 38 -4.66 14.40 5.73
C GLU A 38 -3.88 15.64 6.19
N MET A 39 -2.85 15.99 5.41
CA MET A 39 -1.96 17.14 5.61
C MET A 39 -1.22 17.20 6.97
N GLU A 40 -1.23 16.14 7.76
CA GLU A 40 -0.39 16.08 8.96
C GLU A 40 1.08 15.81 8.61
N PRO A 41 2.02 16.31 9.42
CA PRO A 41 3.43 15.99 9.23
C PRO A 41 3.65 14.49 9.37
N ILE A 42 4.48 13.93 8.52
CA ILE A 42 4.88 12.52 8.52
C ILE A 42 6.31 12.45 9.09
N PRO A 43 6.49 12.00 10.35
CA PRO A 43 7.78 11.98 10.99
C PRO A 43 8.83 11.19 10.18
N GLY A 44 9.96 11.84 9.91
CA GLY A 44 11.08 11.26 9.15
C GLY A 44 10.81 11.06 7.66
N PHE A 45 9.77 11.68 7.10
CA PHE A 45 9.60 11.87 5.65
C PHE A 45 9.62 13.35 5.29
N ASP A 46 9.12 14.20 6.19
CA ASP A 46 9.22 15.64 6.06
C ASP A 46 10.57 16.17 6.57
N GLY A 47 11.02 17.32 6.06
CA GLY A 47 12.20 18.04 6.55
C GLY A 47 13.53 17.74 5.83
N GLY A 48 13.53 16.88 4.81
CA GLY A 48 14.72 16.67 3.96
C GLY A 48 14.92 17.79 2.94
N SER A 49 16.10 17.86 2.34
CA SER A 49 16.38 18.78 1.23
C SER A 49 15.67 18.28 -0.04
N PRO A 50 15.04 19.16 -0.84
CA PRO A 50 14.38 18.74 -2.08
C PRO A 50 15.39 18.16 -3.07
N CYS A 51 15.00 17.07 -3.73
CA CYS A 51 15.79 16.46 -4.80
C CYS A 51 15.58 17.21 -6.12
N GLN A 52 16.63 17.31 -6.94
CA GLN A 52 16.51 17.79 -8.31
C GLN A 52 16.03 16.68 -9.26
N PRO A 53 15.38 17.01 -10.39
CA PRO A 53 15.01 16.02 -11.39
C PRO A 53 16.22 15.20 -11.86
N GLY A 54 16.08 13.87 -11.84
CA GLY A 54 17.14 12.93 -12.22
C GLY A 54 18.19 12.67 -11.14
N GLU A 55 18.19 13.43 -10.04
CA GLU A 55 19.02 13.13 -8.88
C GLU A 55 18.58 11.79 -8.26
N PHE A 56 19.54 10.99 -7.80
CA PHE A 56 19.29 9.68 -7.17
C PHE A 56 18.57 8.63 -8.06
N ALA A 57 18.62 8.74 -9.39
CA ALA A 57 17.96 7.80 -10.30
C ALA A 57 18.34 6.32 -10.04
N ALA A 58 19.61 6.04 -9.72
CA ALA A 58 20.07 4.69 -9.41
C ALA A 58 19.47 4.15 -8.10
N ASP A 59 19.39 4.98 -7.06
CA ASP A 59 18.75 4.59 -5.79
C ASP A 59 17.25 4.43 -5.96
N ALA A 60 16.61 5.28 -6.76
CA ALA A 60 15.20 5.15 -7.09
C ALA A 60 14.89 3.84 -7.82
N ALA A 61 15.73 3.42 -8.76
CA ALA A 61 15.59 2.13 -9.43
C ALA A 61 15.68 0.94 -8.46
N LYS A 62 16.62 0.98 -7.50
CA LYS A 62 16.74 -0.03 -6.45
C LYS A 62 15.53 -0.04 -5.52
N ALA A 63 15.09 1.13 -5.09
CA ALA A 63 13.89 1.29 -4.26
C ALA A 63 12.65 0.73 -4.97
N LEU A 64 12.50 0.93 -6.29
CA LEU A 64 11.39 0.38 -7.07
C LEU A 64 11.42 -1.16 -7.14
N ALA A 65 12.60 -1.76 -7.27
CA ALA A 65 12.75 -3.22 -7.23
C ALA A 65 12.32 -3.78 -5.85
N ASP A 66 12.75 -3.12 -4.77
CA ASP A 66 12.39 -3.49 -3.41
C ASP A 66 10.90 -3.24 -3.09
N TRP A 67 10.32 -2.17 -3.66
CA TRP A 67 8.89 -1.89 -3.61
C TRP A 67 8.07 -3.03 -4.21
N ALA A 68 8.48 -3.59 -5.35
CA ALA A 68 7.77 -4.69 -5.98
C ALA A 68 7.65 -5.91 -5.05
N ALA A 69 8.66 -6.17 -4.22
CA ALA A 69 8.65 -7.25 -3.23
C ALA A 69 7.80 -6.93 -1.99
N LYS A 70 7.79 -5.67 -1.53
CA LYS A 70 7.11 -5.25 -0.28
C LYS A 70 5.64 -4.87 -0.48
N ARG A 71 5.28 -4.35 -1.65
CA ARG A 71 3.93 -3.89 -1.99
C ARG A 71 2.83 -4.91 -1.68
N PRO A 72 2.97 -6.22 -1.94
CA PRO A 72 1.91 -7.18 -1.64
C PRO A 72 1.45 -7.19 -0.17
N GLY A 73 2.35 -6.91 0.78
CA GLY A 73 1.99 -6.80 2.19
C GLY A 73 1.47 -5.41 2.61
N ILE A 74 1.70 -4.39 1.80
CA ILE A 74 1.24 -3.02 2.03
C ILE A 74 -0.14 -2.79 1.41
N ALA A 75 -0.42 -3.39 0.25
CA ALA A 75 -1.67 -3.22 -0.49
C ALA A 75 -2.95 -3.47 0.34
N PRO A 76 -3.02 -4.50 1.21
CA PRO A 76 -4.20 -4.72 2.05
C PRO A 76 -4.49 -3.57 3.05
N LEU A 77 -3.50 -2.73 3.34
CA LEU A 77 -3.65 -1.56 4.22
C LEU A 77 -4.15 -0.31 3.48
N VAL A 78 -3.96 -0.26 2.16
CA VAL A 78 -4.32 0.91 1.35
C VAL A 78 -5.69 0.67 0.71
N THR A 79 -6.73 0.76 1.52
CA THR A 79 -8.13 0.53 1.10
C THR A 79 -8.91 1.84 1.00
N ALA A 80 -10.08 1.79 0.36
CA ALA A 80 -10.96 2.93 0.26
C ALA A 80 -11.47 3.38 1.65
N ASP A 81 -11.75 2.44 2.55
CA ASP A 81 -12.10 2.73 3.95
C ASP A 81 -10.99 3.49 4.66
N ARG A 82 -9.75 3.01 4.58
CA ARG A 82 -8.60 3.70 5.17
C ARG A 82 -8.41 5.09 4.57
N ALA A 83 -8.52 5.25 3.26
CA ALA A 83 -8.46 6.58 2.63
C ALA A 83 -9.56 7.53 3.14
N ARG A 84 -10.79 7.04 3.37
CA ARG A 84 -11.88 7.81 3.98
C ARG A 84 -11.57 8.21 5.43
N GLU A 85 -10.96 7.32 6.21
CA GLU A 85 -10.52 7.61 7.58
C GLU A 85 -9.47 8.73 7.61
N LEU A 86 -8.48 8.66 6.71
CA LEU A 86 -7.41 9.65 6.58
C LEU A 86 -7.91 11.05 6.20
N SER A 87 -8.98 11.16 5.42
CA SER A 87 -9.54 12.43 4.96
C SER A 87 -10.03 13.27 6.13
N ARG A 88 -9.49 14.47 6.38
CA ARG A 88 -9.97 15.35 7.46
C ARG A 88 -11.07 16.29 7.01
N TRP A 89 -11.00 16.78 5.77
CA TRP A 89 -11.85 17.92 5.35
C TRP A 89 -12.98 17.55 4.39
N ALA A 90 -12.79 16.55 3.53
CA ALA A 90 -13.80 16.17 2.53
C ALA A 90 -14.51 14.85 2.87
N LYS A 91 -14.92 14.67 4.14
CA LYS A 91 -15.58 13.43 4.61
C LYS A 91 -16.78 13.03 3.73
N LYS A 92 -17.70 13.96 3.47
CA LYS A 92 -18.91 13.71 2.66
C LYS A 92 -18.58 13.36 1.20
N PRO A 93 -17.78 14.15 0.44
CA PRO A 93 -17.35 13.74 -0.91
C PRO A 93 -16.65 12.37 -0.95
N MET A 94 -15.87 12.03 0.08
CA MET A 94 -15.13 10.77 0.16
C MET A 94 -16.03 9.54 0.36
N GLU A 95 -17.31 9.70 0.73
CA GLU A 95 -18.27 8.58 0.78
C GLU A 95 -18.40 7.88 -0.58
N GLN A 96 -18.20 8.61 -1.68
CA GLN A 96 -18.26 8.10 -3.06
C GLN A 96 -16.96 7.40 -3.49
N TYR A 97 -15.85 7.59 -2.78
CA TYR A 97 -14.57 6.98 -3.11
C TYR A 97 -14.57 5.49 -2.75
N LYS A 98 -14.92 4.60 -3.69
CA LYS A 98 -15.15 3.17 -3.38
C LYS A 98 -13.98 2.22 -3.61
N ARG A 99 -12.98 2.63 -4.41
CA ARG A 99 -11.86 1.76 -4.79
C ARG A 99 -10.56 2.54 -4.78
N VAL A 100 -9.48 1.84 -4.45
CA VAL A 100 -8.11 2.34 -4.61
C VAL A 100 -7.53 1.70 -5.87
N PRO A 101 -6.87 2.45 -6.76
CA PRO A 101 -6.14 1.88 -7.88
C PRO A 101 -5.06 0.89 -7.42
N PRO A 102 -4.72 -0.11 -8.24
CA PRO A 102 -3.61 -1.02 -7.96
C PRO A 102 -2.30 -0.28 -7.69
N LEU A 103 -1.63 -0.64 -6.58
CA LEU A 103 -0.40 0.03 -6.14
C LEU A 103 0.82 -0.24 -7.03
N ASP A 104 0.72 -1.19 -7.96
CA ASP A 104 1.77 -1.50 -8.94
C ASP A 104 1.86 -0.47 -10.06
N LYS A 105 0.82 0.37 -10.22
CA LYS A 105 0.77 1.47 -11.18
C LYS A 105 1.35 2.77 -10.62
N VAL A 106 1.72 2.80 -9.34
CA VAL A 106 2.28 3.99 -8.70
C VAL A 106 3.67 4.25 -9.25
N VAL A 107 3.83 5.41 -9.88
CA VAL A 107 5.13 5.92 -10.32
C VAL A 107 5.74 6.70 -9.17
N PHE A 108 6.95 6.33 -8.76
CA PHE A 108 7.68 7.00 -7.70
C PHE A 108 8.73 7.94 -8.26
N ALA A 109 8.90 9.09 -7.60
CA ALA A 109 9.97 10.04 -7.85
C ALA A 109 10.70 10.39 -6.54
N PRO A 110 12.02 10.60 -6.57
CA PRO A 110 12.74 11.25 -5.47
C PRO A 110 12.09 12.58 -5.10
N ARG A 111 11.80 12.78 -3.81
CA ARG A 111 11.17 14.01 -3.30
C ARG A 111 12.14 14.79 -2.43
N THR A 112 12.66 14.15 -1.39
CA THR A 112 13.62 14.75 -0.47
C THR A 112 14.73 13.78 -0.09
N HIS A 113 15.87 14.33 0.31
CA HIS A 113 17.02 13.57 0.80
C HIS A 113 17.46 14.11 2.17
N HIS A 114 17.74 13.19 3.08
CA HIS A 114 18.30 13.44 4.40
C HIS A 114 19.78 13.02 4.37
N LYS A 115 20.66 13.97 4.05
CA LYS A 115 22.09 13.73 3.82
C LYS A 115 22.80 13.02 4.97
N GLU A 116 22.61 13.51 6.20
CA GLU A 116 23.26 12.95 7.39
C GLU A 116 22.78 11.53 7.70
N ALA A 117 21.48 11.28 7.53
CA ALA A 117 20.87 9.98 7.77
C ALA A 117 21.01 9.01 6.58
N ARG A 118 21.58 9.48 5.45
CA ARG A 118 21.70 8.73 4.18
C ARG A 118 20.39 8.08 3.75
N GLN A 119 19.33 8.88 3.82
CA GLN A 119 17.96 8.45 3.55
C GLN A 119 17.34 9.25 2.42
N LEU A 120 16.71 8.54 1.50
CA LEU A 120 15.98 9.11 0.37
C LEU A 120 14.48 8.88 0.57
N VAL A 121 13.70 9.93 0.42
CA VAL A 121 12.24 9.85 0.40
C VAL A 121 11.79 9.84 -1.04
N LEU A 122 11.05 8.80 -1.42
CA LEU A 122 10.34 8.74 -2.68
C LEU A 122 8.85 9.01 -2.45
N GLU A 123 8.25 9.78 -3.35
CA GLU A 123 6.82 10.02 -3.39
C GLU A 123 6.19 9.32 -4.60
N GLY A 124 5.05 8.68 -4.36
CA GLY A 124 4.18 8.16 -5.41
C GLY A 124 2.74 8.64 -5.24
N THR A 125 2.10 8.96 -6.35
CA THR A 125 0.66 9.28 -6.38
C THR A 125 -0.14 8.02 -6.67
N VAL A 126 -1.06 7.68 -5.78
CA VAL A 126 -1.95 6.51 -5.93
C VAL A 126 -3.20 6.88 -6.70
N ASP A 127 -3.86 7.97 -6.29
CA ASP A 127 -5.08 8.43 -6.93
C ASP A 127 -5.33 9.92 -6.67
N THR A 128 -6.19 10.51 -7.49
CA THR A 128 -6.80 11.81 -7.23
C THR A 128 -8.13 11.61 -6.52
N LEU A 129 -8.33 12.27 -5.39
CA LEU A 129 -9.48 12.07 -4.52
C LEU A 129 -10.55 13.13 -4.76
N PRO A 130 -11.83 12.81 -4.48
CA PRO A 130 -12.91 13.80 -4.44
C PRO A 130 -12.53 15.00 -3.55
N SER A 131 -12.79 16.22 -4.02
CA SER A 131 -12.51 17.44 -3.26
C SER A 131 -13.80 18.12 -2.80
N HIS A 132 -13.70 18.87 -1.70
CA HIS A 132 -14.78 19.74 -1.23
C HIS A 132 -14.68 21.15 -1.85
N SER A 133 -13.55 21.48 -2.50
CA SER A 133 -13.28 22.77 -3.12
C SER A 133 -12.82 22.57 -4.57
N ARG A 134 -13.21 23.49 -5.46
CA ARG A 134 -12.74 23.50 -6.86
C ARG A 134 -11.28 23.98 -7.00
N LEU A 135 -10.72 24.60 -5.96
CA LEU A 135 -9.38 25.19 -5.99
C LEU A 135 -8.29 24.24 -5.49
N VAL A 136 -8.66 23.16 -4.80
CA VAL A 136 -7.69 22.24 -4.19
C VAL A 136 -7.86 20.87 -4.81
N THR A 137 -6.79 20.38 -5.43
CA THR A 137 -6.69 18.99 -5.84
C THR A 137 -6.15 18.18 -4.67
N ARG A 138 -6.77 17.03 -4.39
CA ARG A 138 -6.38 16.14 -3.29
C ARG A 138 -5.85 14.86 -3.89
N TRP A 139 -4.73 14.36 -3.38
CA TRP A 139 -4.14 13.10 -3.82
C TRP A 139 -3.96 12.16 -2.65
N LEU A 140 -4.29 10.89 -2.90
CA LEU A 140 -3.81 9.80 -2.07
C LEU A 140 -2.35 9.54 -2.44
N LYS A 141 -1.43 9.75 -1.50
CA LYS A 141 0.01 9.62 -1.71
C LYS A 141 0.55 8.45 -0.90
N VAL A 142 1.56 7.79 -1.45
CA VAL A 142 2.42 6.84 -0.75
C VAL A 142 3.83 7.41 -0.74
N TYR A 143 4.46 7.41 0.43
CA TYR A 143 5.85 7.77 0.62
C TYR A 143 6.66 6.54 1.00
N LEU A 144 7.87 6.43 0.45
CA LEU A 144 8.83 5.38 0.79
C LEU A 144 10.07 6.04 1.38
N LEU A 145 10.52 5.55 2.54
CA LEU A 145 11.80 5.91 3.11
C LEU A 145 12.82 4.83 2.75
N TYR A 146 13.73 5.16 1.87
CA TYR A 146 14.81 4.29 1.40
C TYR A 146 16.10 4.63 2.14
N ASP A 147 16.67 3.63 2.80
CA ASP A 147 17.95 3.70 3.50
C ASP A 147 19.06 3.30 2.50
N GLN A 148 19.96 4.23 2.19
CA GLN A 148 20.97 4.04 1.14
C GLN A 148 22.07 3.05 1.56
N ASP A 149 22.31 2.90 2.87
CA ASP A 149 23.33 1.99 3.39
C ASP A 149 22.83 0.55 3.39
N LYS A 150 21.56 0.36 3.75
CA LYS A 150 20.90 -0.96 3.69
C LYS A 150 20.41 -1.30 2.28
N GLN A 151 20.37 -0.32 1.39
CA GLN A 151 19.80 -0.42 0.05
C GLN A 151 18.38 -0.99 0.06
N ALA A 152 17.56 -0.52 1.00
CA ALA A 152 16.22 -1.04 1.22
C ALA A 152 15.25 0.05 1.71
N ILE A 153 14.00 -0.08 1.32
CA ILE A 153 12.87 0.63 1.93
C ILE A 153 12.75 0.12 3.38
N VAL A 154 12.85 1.04 4.33
CA VAL A 154 12.76 0.74 5.77
C VAL A 154 11.43 1.14 6.37
N ARG A 155 10.66 2.01 5.70
CA ARG A 155 9.34 2.46 6.14
C ARG A 155 8.52 2.98 4.98
N ALA A 156 7.19 2.85 5.07
CA ALA A 156 6.27 3.52 4.17
C ALA A 156 5.28 4.40 4.95
N ALA A 157 4.71 5.39 4.29
CA ALA A 157 3.61 6.17 4.82
C ALA A 157 2.54 6.39 3.74
N VAL A 158 1.27 6.44 4.15
CA VAL A 158 0.14 6.76 3.29
C VAL A 158 -0.62 7.91 3.90
N THR A 159 -0.91 8.92 3.09
CA THR A 159 -1.65 10.11 3.53
C THR A 159 -2.39 10.75 2.35
N ILE A 160 -3.13 11.81 2.65
CA ILE A 160 -3.73 12.69 1.66
C ILE A 160 -2.97 14.02 1.70
N ARG A 161 -2.50 14.46 0.53
CA ARG A 161 -1.94 15.80 0.32
C ARG A 161 -2.85 16.60 -0.59
N GLY A 162 -2.99 17.89 -0.32
CA GLY A 162 -3.71 18.83 -1.15
C GLY A 162 -2.78 19.92 -1.66
N GLU A 163 -2.92 20.30 -2.92
CA GLU A 163 -2.27 21.48 -3.49
C GLU A 163 -3.33 22.36 -4.16
N LEU A 164 -3.08 23.67 -4.10
CA LEU A 164 -3.88 24.65 -4.80
C LEU A 164 -3.58 24.55 -6.30
N LEU A 165 -4.63 24.59 -7.12
CA LEU A 165 -4.47 24.82 -8.54
C LEU A 165 -4.08 26.29 -8.74
N GLU A 166 -2.88 26.52 -9.28
CA GLU A 166 -2.43 27.84 -9.72
C GLU A 166 -3.22 28.34 -10.94
#